data_AF-A0A8S0P8P6-F1
#
_entry.id   AF-A0A8S0P8P6-F1
#
_cell.length_a   1.000
_cell.length_b   1.000
_cell.length_c   1.000
_cell.angle_alpha   90.00
_cell.angle_beta   90.00
_cell.angle_gamma   90.00
#
_symmetry.space_group_name_H-M   'P 1'
#
loop_
_entity.id
_entity.type
_entity.pdbx_description
1 polymer ?
#
loop_
_entity_poly.entity_id
_entity_poly.type
_entity_poly.pdbx_seq_one_letter_code
_entity_poly.pdbx_strand_id
1 'polypeptide(L)'
;MGMAAGLKRDAFVILRINGEELLEFLKSPTFESDTLSIFSEIGLPGGSLQDNIMEAFVKLTVDQGMPPATDPWVVSNIVKPALQSLGDVSGQPVSQATFLVEFKRAIESMAQHLKEKPAIVAHSQNTFDGSGIKKLLSNKFELHKIMNSAIESVPKGQNGEISKEYFHGALEILASSAGLPPFGTQDKMDNIRAEALKTFEVNDQKMVSEEEFKKLLTQVLKTIMQLLEANPISVSVNSIVHEPHASSSTPSSP
;
A
#
# COMPACT_ATOMS: atom_id res chain seq x y z
N MET A 1 31.82 7.53 13.56
CA MET A 1 31.98 6.55 12.46
C MET A 1 30.62 6.33 11.84
N GLY A 2 30.47 6.63 10.55
CA GLY A 2 29.18 6.67 9.86
C GLY A 2 28.61 5.28 9.65
N MET A 3 27.43 5.02 10.22
CA MET A 3 26.59 3.92 9.78
C MET A 3 25.82 4.40 8.57
N ALA A 4 26.26 3.98 7.37
CA ALA A 4 25.38 3.96 6.23
C ALA A 4 24.28 2.95 6.55
N ALA A 5 23.17 3.44 7.10
CA ALA A 5 21.92 2.70 7.12
C ALA A 5 21.66 2.31 5.66
N GLY A 6 21.75 1.02 5.38
CA GLY A 6 21.34 0.47 4.10
C GLY A 6 19.86 0.76 3.94
N LEU A 7 19.55 1.93 3.38
CA LEU A 7 18.24 2.23 2.84
C LEU A 7 18.02 1.15 1.79
N LYS A 8 17.24 0.13 2.17
CA LYS A 8 16.63 -0.81 1.24
C LYS A 8 15.76 0.08 0.37
N ARG A 9 16.33 0.59 -0.72
CA ARG A 9 15.59 1.38 -1.70
C ARG A 9 14.54 0.41 -2.21
N ASP A 10 13.29 0.69 -1.92
CA ASP A 10 12.20 -0.08 -2.49
C ASP A 10 12.42 -0.08 -4.00
N ALA A 11 12.61 -1.27 -4.56
CA ALA A 11 12.81 -1.39 -5.99
C ALA A 11 11.53 -0.87 -6.65
N PHE A 12 11.70 0.08 -7.56
CA PHE A 12 10.60 0.59 -8.37
C PHE A 12 10.84 0.24 -9.83
N VAL A 13 9.75 -0.05 -10.52
CA VAL A 13 9.69 -0.28 -11.95
C VAL A 13 9.07 0.95 -12.59
N ILE A 14 9.67 1.42 -13.68
CA ILE A 14 9.08 2.48 -14.49
C ILE A 14 8.16 1.83 -15.53
N LEU A 15 6.86 2.05 -15.37
CA LEU A 15 5.82 1.58 -16.28
C LEU A 15 5.42 2.73 -17.21
N ARG A 16 5.23 2.42 -18.49
CA ARG A 16 4.63 3.34 -19.46
C ARG A 16 3.21 2.88 -19.75
N ILE A 17 2.24 3.54 -19.15
CA ILE A 17 0.82 3.24 -19.32
C ILE A 17 0.29 4.01 -20.53
N ASN A 18 -0.07 3.31 -21.59
CA ASN A 18 -0.51 3.88 -22.87
C ASN A 18 -1.95 3.47 -23.27
N GLY A 19 -2.67 2.77 -22.37
CA GLY A 19 -4.04 2.34 -22.59
C GLY A 19 -4.19 0.94 -23.19
N GLU A 20 -3.10 0.25 -23.57
CA GLU A 20 -3.18 -1.12 -24.12
C GLU A 20 -3.72 -2.10 -23.08
N GLU A 21 -3.20 -2.07 -21.85
CA GLU A 21 -3.62 -2.95 -20.76
C GLU A 21 -5.06 -2.67 -20.33
N LEU A 22 -5.53 -1.41 -20.39
CA LEU A 22 -6.94 -1.07 -20.16
C LEU A 22 -7.86 -1.71 -21.21
N LEU A 23 -7.44 -1.72 -22.48
CA LEU A 23 -8.20 -2.34 -23.55
C LEU A 23 -8.16 -3.88 -23.47
N GLU A 24 -7.09 -4.46 -22.95
CA GLU A 24 -7.03 -5.88 -22.62
C GLU A 24 -7.95 -6.23 -21.45
N PHE A 25 -7.99 -5.40 -20.41
CA PHE A 25 -8.93 -5.55 -19.29
C PHE A 25 -10.38 -5.57 -19.77
N LEU A 26 -10.77 -4.68 -20.70
CA LEU A 26 -12.12 -4.69 -21.28
C LEU A 26 -12.48 -5.97 -22.05
N LYS A 27 -11.48 -6.67 -22.60
CA LYS A 27 -11.65 -7.93 -23.34
C LYS A 27 -11.60 -9.15 -22.43
N SER A 28 -11.22 -8.96 -21.16
CA SER A 28 -11.10 -10.05 -20.21
C SER A 28 -12.47 -10.66 -19.90
N PRO A 29 -12.55 -11.98 -19.65
CA PRO A 29 -13.79 -12.63 -19.26
C PRO A 29 -14.26 -12.20 -17.86
N THR A 30 -13.39 -11.58 -17.06
CA THR A 30 -13.70 -11.09 -15.71
C THR A 30 -14.16 -9.64 -15.69
N PHE A 31 -14.10 -8.91 -16.81
CA PHE A 31 -14.44 -7.50 -16.87
C PHE A 31 -15.80 -7.17 -16.24
N GLU A 32 -16.84 -7.92 -16.60
CA GLU A 32 -18.18 -7.69 -16.06
C GLU A 32 -18.21 -7.98 -14.57
N SER A 33 -17.71 -9.14 -14.11
CA SER A 33 -17.69 -9.47 -12.68
C SER A 33 -16.90 -8.46 -11.84
N ASP A 34 -15.77 -7.99 -12.36
CA ASP A 34 -14.90 -7.04 -11.68
C ASP A 34 -15.58 -5.67 -11.58
N THR A 35 -16.21 -5.22 -12.68
CA THR A 35 -16.98 -3.97 -12.71
C THR A 35 -18.16 -4.01 -11.73
N LEU A 36 -18.84 -5.15 -11.62
CA LEU A 36 -19.96 -5.32 -10.69
C LEU A 36 -19.52 -5.37 -9.22
N SER A 37 -18.36 -5.96 -8.94
CA SER A 37 -17.73 -5.90 -7.61
C SER A 37 -17.42 -4.46 -7.24
N ILE A 38 -16.76 -3.72 -8.15
CA ILE A 38 -16.43 -2.30 -7.98
C ILE A 38 -17.69 -1.47 -7.70
N PHE A 39 -18.74 -1.64 -8.50
CA PHE A 39 -20.01 -0.94 -8.31
C PHE A 39 -20.64 -1.20 -6.94
N SER A 40 -20.58 -2.46 -6.48
CA SER A 40 -21.09 -2.85 -5.15
C SER A 40 -20.28 -2.25 -4.01
N GLU A 41 -18.96 -2.16 -4.16
CA GLU A 41 -18.03 -1.60 -3.17
C GLU A 41 -18.11 -0.08 -3.03
N ILE A 42 -18.33 0.65 -4.13
CA ILE A 42 -18.54 2.11 -4.10
C ILE A 42 -19.81 2.45 -3.30
N GLY A 43 -20.78 1.53 -3.29
CA GLY A 43 -22.13 1.80 -2.85
C GLY A 43 -22.84 2.75 -3.83
N LEU A 44 -24.11 3.04 -3.61
CA LEU A 44 -24.81 4.11 -4.33
C LEU A 44 -24.75 5.38 -3.47
N PRO A 45 -23.65 6.15 -3.46
CA PRO A 45 -23.70 7.50 -2.93
C PRO A 45 -24.67 8.29 -3.83
N GLY A 46 -25.41 9.24 -3.27
CA GLY A 46 -26.33 10.10 -4.02
C GLY A 46 -25.64 11.08 -4.99
N GLY A 47 -24.54 10.67 -5.63
CA GLY A 47 -23.75 11.41 -6.61
C GLY A 47 -24.13 11.09 -8.05
N SER A 48 -23.51 11.80 -8.99
CA SER A 48 -23.75 11.64 -10.43
C SER A 48 -23.11 10.35 -10.96
N LEU A 49 -23.48 9.94 -12.18
CA LEU A 49 -22.83 8.84 -12.87
C LEU A 49 -21.31 9.07 -13.04
N GLN A 50 -20.90 10.31 -13.29
CA GLN A 50 -19.48 10.66 -13.44
C GLN A 50 -18.71 10.48 -12.12
N ASP A 51 -19.33 10.81 -10.98
CA ASP A 51 -18.73 10.60 -9.66
C ASP A 51 -18.53 9.10 -9.40
N ASN A 52 -19.54 8.27 -9.71
CA ASN A 52 -19.44 6.82 -9.57
C ASN A 52 -18.34 6.22 -10.48
N ILE A 53 -18.20 6.72 -11.70
CA ILE A 53 -17.14 6.26 -12.63
C ILE A 53 -15.76 6.73 -12.15
N MET A 54 -15.65 7.95 -11.60
CA MET A 54 -14.41 8.42 -10.99
C MET A 54 -13.99 7.53 -9.82
N GLU A 55 -14.91 7.20 -8.91
CA GLU A 55 -14.64 6.27 -7.81
C GLU A 55 -14.25 4.88 -8.33
N ALA A 56 -14.86 4.42 -9.42
CA ALA A 56 -14.51 3.16 -10.06
C ALA A 56 -13.09 3.17 -10.66
N PHE A 57 -12.66 4.29 -11.25
CA PHE A 57 -11.28 4.46 -11.71
C PHE A 57 -10.26 4.38 -10.57
N VAL A 58 -10.60 4.88 -9.37
CA VAL A 58 -9.74 4.76 -8.18
C VAL A 58 -9.58 3.30 -7.73
N LYS A 59 -10.53 2.43 -8.07
CA LYS A 59 -10.48 0.99 -7.75
C LYS A 59 -9.63 0.18 -8.73
N LEU A 60 -9.36 0.70 -9.93
CA LEU A 60 -8.50 0.03 -10.90
C LEU A 60 -7.01 0.21 -10.53
N THR A 61 -6.20 -0.79 -10.88
CA THR A 61 -4.76 -0.80 -10.57
C THR A 61 -3.90 -0.59 -11.82
N VAL A 62 -2.60 -0.35 -11.61
CA VAL A 62 -1.62 -0.28 -12.70
C VAL A 62 -1.54 -1.58 -13.51
N ASP A 63 -1.86 -2.72 -12.90
CA ASP A 63 -1.90 -4.03 -13.58
C ASP A 63 -3.06 -4.11 -14.59
N GLN A 64 -4.13 -3.35 -14.35
CA GLN A 64 -5.25 -3.17 -15.29
C GLN A 64 -4.99 -2.00 -16.25
N GLY A 65 -3.78 -1.44 -16.26
CA GLY A 65 -3.43 -0.28 -17.09
C GLY A 65 -3.93 1.06 -16.56
N MET A 66 -4.34 1.15 -15.28
CA MET A 66 -4.80 2.40 -14.69
C MET A 66 -3.63 3.17 -14.04
N PRO A 67 -3.28 4.37 -14.51
CA PRO A 67 -2.36 5.24 -13.76
C PRO A 67 -3.04 5.76 -12.49
N PRO A 68 -2.28 6.27 -11.49
CA PRO A 68 -2.84 6.86 -10.27
C PRO A 68 -3.99 7.84 -10.55
N ALA A 69 -5.24 7.40 -10.34
CA ALA A 69 -6.44 8.11 -10.79
C ALA A 69 -6.61 9.48 -10.13
N THR A 70 -6.06 9.64 -8.94
CA THR A 70 -6.12 10.86 -8.11
C THR A 70 -4.93 11.79 -8.33
N ASP A 71 -3.94 11.39 -9.13
CA ASP A 71 -2.79 12.26 -9.42
C ASP A 71 -3.22 13.50 -10.23
N PRO A 72 -2.76 14.71 -9.87
CA PRO A 72 -3.21 15.94 -10.53
C PRO A 72 -3.04 15.97 -12.05
N TRP A 73 -1.97 15.37 -12.57
CA TRP A 73 -1.74 15.33 -14.00
C TRP A 73 -2.65 14.31 -14.69
N VAL A 74 -2.84 13.13 -14.08
CA VAL A 74 -3.74 12.09 -14.59
C VAL A 74 -5.17 12.62 -14.61
N VAL A 75 -5.61 13.26 -13.53
CA VAL A 75 -6.92 13.90 -13.44
C VAL A 75 -7.12 14.91 -14.58
N SER A 76 -6.13 15.78 -14.80
CA SER A 76 -6.26 16.89 -15.75
C SER A 76 -6.14 16.47 -17.22
N ASN A 77 -5.29 15.48 -17.52
CA ASN A 77 -4.98 15.10 -18.90
C ASN A 77 -5.70 13.85 -19.38
N ILE A 78 -6.13 12.98 -18.47
CA ILE A 78 -6.64 11.65 -18.78
C ILE A 78 -8.08 11.49 -18.26
N VAL A 79 -8.30 11.58 -16.95
CA VAL A 79 -9.61 11.28 -16.35
C VAL A 79 -10.68 12.29 -16.75
N LYS A 80 -10.43 13.60 -16.57
CA LYS A 80 -11.43 14.63 -16.91
C LYS A 80 -11.84 14.58 -18.39
N PRO A 81 -10.90 14.51 -19.36
CA PRO A 81 -11.26 14.32 -20.77
C PRO A 81 -12.06 13.03 -21.03
N ALA A 82 -11.70 11.92 -20.38
CA ALA A 82 -12.43 10.66 -20.52
C ALA A 82 -13.88 10.77 -20.00
N LEU A 83 -14.10 11.46 -18.88
CA LEU A 83 -15.44 11.68 -18.32
C LEU A 83 -16.28 12.66 -19.15
N GLN A 84 -15.65 13.63 -19.84
CA GLN A 84 -16.37 14.55 -20.74
C GLN A 84 -16.99 13.85 -21.95
N SER A 85 -16.48 12.67 -22.32
CA SER A 85 -17.09 11.82 -23.36
C SER A 85 -18.42 11.20 -22.91
N LEU A 86 -18.66 11.15 -21.60
CA LEU A 86 -19.92 10.70 -21.03
C LEU A 86 -20.92 11.85 -21.14
N GLY A 87 -22.06 11.60 -21.79
CA GLY A 87 -23.11 12.59 -21.94
C GLY A 87 -23.62 13.12 -20.59
N ASP A 88 -24.35 14.23 -20.61
CA ASP A 88 -24.99 14.77 -19.42
C ASP A 88 -26.15 13.85 -18.99
N VAL A 89 -25.87 12.91 -18.08
CA VAL A 89 -26.87 12.00 -17.48
C VAL A 89 -27.37 12.56 -16.16
N SER A 90 -27.39 13.88 -15.98
CA SER A 90 -27.88 14.51 -14.77
C SER A 90 -29.34 14.12 -14.48
N GLY A 91 -29.56 13.47 -13.33
CA GLY A 91 -30.89 13.21 -12.78
C GLY A 91 -31.48 11.80 -13.01
N GLN A 92 -30.79 10.86 -13.66
CA GLN A 92 -31.25 9.46 -13.71
C GLN A 92 -30.63 8.61 -12.60
N PRO A 93 -31.40 7.71 -11.95
CA PRO A 93 -30.83 6.75 -11.02
C PRO A 93 -29.85 5.84 -11.75
N VAL A 94 -28.62 5.76 -11.26
CA VAL A 94 -27.57 4.93 -11.84
C VAL A 94 -27.93 3.47 -11.61
N SER A 95 -28.44 2.82 -12.66
CA SER A 95 -28.62 1.38 -12.66
C SER A 95 -27.28 0.67 -12.90
N GLN A 96 -27.16 -0.57 -12.42
CA GLN A 96 -26.00 -1.42 -12.67
C GLN A 96 -25.69 -1.59 -14.17
N ALA A 97 -26.73 -1.74 -15.00
CA ALA A 97 -26.58 -1.87 -16.45
C ALA A 97 -26.08 -0.58 -17.10
N THR A 98 -26.60 0.57 -16.67
CA THR A 98 -26.14 1.90 -17.11
C THR A 98 -24.69 2.11 -16.72
N PHE A 99 -24.33 1.80 -15.48
CA PHE A 99 -22.97 1.91 -14.99
C PHE A 99 -21.99 1.07 -15.82
N LEU A 100 -22.29 -0.20 -16.09
CA LEU A 100 -21.42 -1.08 -16.87
C LEU A 100 -21.15 -0.54 -18.28
N VAL A 101 -22.19 -0.08 -18.98
CA VAL A 101 -22.08 0.47 -20.34
C VAL A 101 -21.25 1.75 -20.36
N GLU A 102 -21.50 2.64 -19.41
CA GLU A 102 -20.85 3.95 -19.36
C GLU A 102 -19.41 3.84 -18.81
N PHE A 103 -19.15 2.94 -17.86
CA PHE A 103 -17.80 2.62 -17.39
C PHE A 103 -16.93 2.06 -18.51
N LYS A 104 -17.48 1.15 -19.33
CA LYS A 104 -16.79 0.64 -20.52
C LYS A 104 -16.43 1.78 -21.48
N ARG A 105 -17.37 2.67 -21.80
CA ARG A 105 -17.12 3.84 -22.67
C ARG A 105 -16.04 4.76 -22.08
N ALA A 106 -16.08 4.99 -20.77
CA ALA A 106 -15.09 5.80 -20.07
C ALA A 106 -13.69 5.19 -20.16
N ILE A 107 -13.54 3.88 -19.98
CA ILE A 107 -12.27 3.16 -20.15
C ILE A 107 -11.76 3.26 -21.60
N GLU A 108 -12.63 3.09 -22.60
CA GLU A 108 -12.27 3.24 -24.02
C GLU A 108 -11.76 4.66 -24.33
N SER A 109 -12.46 5.68 -23.83
CA SER A 109 -12.04 7.09 -23.99
C SER A 109 -10.71 7.37 -23.28
N MET A 110 -10.53 6.83 -22.07
CA MET A 110 -9.30 6.97 -21.31
C MET A 110 -8.12 6.32 -22.03
N ALA A 111 -8.30 5.12 -22.57
CA ALA A 111 -7.28 4.44 -23.36
C ALA A 111 -6.84 5.27 -24.58
N GLN A 112 -7.78 5.95 -25.25
CA GLN A 112 -7.45 6.85 -26.35
C GLN A 112 -6.60 8.05 -25.88
N HIS A 113 -6.93 8.66 -24.74
CA HIS A 113 -6.13 9.75 -24.20
C HIS A 113 -4.74 9.29 -23.74
N LEU A 114 -4.63 8.09 -23.16
CA LEU A 114 -3.34 7.51 -22.76
C LEU A 114 -2.48 7.13 -23.97
N LYS A 115 -3.10 6.77 -25.10
CA LYS A 115 -2.36 6.53 -26.35
C LYS A 115 -1.67 7.79 -26.85
N GLU A 116 -2.33 8.94 -26.73
CA GLU A 116 -1.80 10.24 -27.12
C GLU A 116 -0.84 10.83 -26.08
N LYS A 117 -1.16 10.65 -24.79
CA LYS A 117 -0.39 11.14 -23.64
C LYS A 117 -0.14 10.00 -22.65
N PRO A 118 0.85 9.13 -22.92
CA PRO A 118 1.17 8.02 -22.03
C PRO A 118 1.58 8.53 -20.64
N ALA A 119 1.09 7.88 -19.60
CA ALA A 119 1.51 8.14 -18.23
C ALA A 119 2.77 7.33 -17.92
N ILE A 120 3.80 7.99 -17.41
CA ILE A 120 5.00 7.31 -16.89
C ILE A 120 4.80 7.16 -15.38
N VAL A 121 4.71 5.91 -14.91
CA VAL A 121 4.43 5.59 -13.50
C VAL A 121 5.65 4.92 -12.90
N ALA A 122 6.14 5.47 -11.79
CA ALA A 122 7.02 4.74 -10.90
C ALA A 122 6.15 3.87 -9.99
N HIS A 123 6.21 2.57 -10.24
CA HIS A 123 5.49 1.55 -9.47
C HIS A 123 6.46 0.84 -8.53
N SER A 124 6.14 0.79 -7.26
CA SER A 124 6.84 -0.06 -6.29
C SER A 124 5.84 -0.95 -5.57
N GLN A 125 6.19 -2.22 -5.38
CA GLN A 125 5.38 -3.17 -4.64
C GLN A 125 6.26 -3.87 -3.59
N ASN A 126 5.83 -3.75 -2.34
CA ASN A 126 6.43 -4.44 -1.22
C ASN A 126 5.51 -5.56 -0.74
N THR A 127 6.04 -6.77 -0.74
CA THR A 127 5.34 -7.95 -0.20
C THR A 127 5.94 -8.33 1.15
N PHE A 128 5.07 -8.43 2.16
CA PHE A 128 5.39 -8.90 3.49
C PHE A 128 4.88 -10.34 3.64
N ASP A 129 5.78 -11.30 3.53
CA ASP A 129 5.54 -12.75 3.52
C ASP A 129 6.20 -13.48 4.69
N GLY A 130 6.71 -12.72 5.67
CA GLY A 130 7.45 -13.25 6.82
C GLY A 130 8.93 -13.56 6.54
N SER A 131 9.41 -13.49 5.29
CA SER A 131 10.81 -13.81 4.94
C SER A 131 11.83 -12.92 5.65
N GLY A 132 11.53 -11.63 5.85
CA GLY A 132 12.36 -10.69 6.60
C GLY A 132 12.52 -11.10 8.07
N ILE A 133 11.44 -11.53 8.71
CA ILE A 133 11.45 -12.04 10.09
C ILE A 133 12.20 -13.37 10.16
N LYS A 134 11.93 -14.28 9.22
CA LYS A 134 12.63 -15.57 9.12
C LYS A 134 14.13 -15.39 9.00
N LYS A 135 14.58 -14.43 8.19
CA LYS A 135 15.99 -14.07 8.03
C LYS A 135 16.58 -13.53 9.34
N LEU A 136 15.87 -12.63 10.03
CA LEU A 136 16.29 -12.10 11.33
C LEU A 136 16.42 -13.22 12.37
N LEU A 137 15.40 -14.08 12.50
CA LEU A 137 15.37 -15.20 13.44
C LEU A 137 16.44 -16.26 13.18
N SER A 138 16.85 -16.43 11.92
CA SER A 138 17.91 -17.37 11.52
C SER A 138 19.31 -16.86 11.85
N ASN A 139 19.50 -15.54 11.96
CA ASN A 139 20.78 -14.93 12.32
C ASN A 139 20.82 -14.60 13.82
N LYS A 140 21.27 -15.58 14.62
CA LYS A 140 21.36 -15.45 16.09
C LYS A 140 22.16 -14.22 16.56
N PHE A 141 23.22 -13.86 15.85
CA PHE A 141 24.08 -12.73 16.22
C PHE A 141 23.34 -11.40 16.03
N GLU A 142 22.75 -11.17 14.85
CA GLU A 142 21.98 -9.96 14.58
C GLU A 142 20.74 -9.87 15.47
N LEU A 143 20.01 -10.98 15.66
CA LEU A 143 18.88 -11.02 16.57
C LEU A 143 19.28 -10.61 17.99
N HIS A 144 20.36 -11.18 18.53
CA HIS A 144 20.83 -10.86 19.88
C HIS A 144 21.26 -9.39 19.99
N LYS A 145 21.97 -8.86 18.99
CA LYS A 145 22.39 -7.47 18.93
C LYS A 145 21.20 -6.50 18.94
N ILE A 146 20.23 -6.71 18.05
CA ILE A 146 19.04 -5.86 17.95
C ILE A 146 18.21 -5.97 19.23
N MET A 147 18.04 -7.17 19.75
CA MET A 147 17.25 -7.41 20.96
C MET A 147 17.87 -6.75 22.19
N ASN A 148 19.20 -6.76 22.33
CA ASN A 148 19.87 -6.03 23.40
C ASN A 148 19.72 -4.51 23.24
N SER A 149 19.84 -3.99 22.01
CA SER A 149 19.60 -2.57 21.73
C SER A 149 18.17 -2.15 22.02
N ALA A 150 17.18 -3.02 21.74
CA ALA A 150 15.76 -2.75 21.98
C ALA A 150 15.40 -2.64 23.46
N ILE A 151 16.20 -3.24 24.36
CA ILE A 151 15.97 -3.22 25.81
C ILE A 151 17.00 -2.40 26.59
N GLU A 152 18.02 -1.85 25.92
CA GLU A 152 19.11 -1.11 26.56
C GLU A 152 18.60 0.16 27.25
N SER A 153 17.67 0.87 26.61
CA SER A 153 17.06 2.09 27.13
C SER A 153 15.85 1.85 28.05
N VAL A 154 15.47 0.59 28.26
CA VAL A 154 14.28 0.24 29.04
C VAL A 154 14.61 0.26 30.54
N PRO A 155 13.83 0.97 31.38
CA PRO A 155 14.00 0.95 32.83
C PRO A 155 13.93 -0.46 33.40
N LYS A 156 14.90 -0.82 34.24
CA LYS A 156 14.98 -2.12 34.89
C LYS A 156 14.67 -1.99 36.38
N GLY A 157 13.95 -2.98 36.92
CA GLY A 157 13.73 -3.13 38.35
C GLY A 157 15.03 -3.47 39.10
N GLN A 158 14.94 -3.55 40.42
CA GLN A 158 16.10 -3.82 41.30
C GLN A 158 16.86 -5.10 40.93
N ASN A 159 16.16 -6.10 40.39
CA ASN A 159 16.72 -7.40 40.01
C ASN A 159 16.99 -7.52 38.50
N GLY A 160 16.95 -6.42 37.74
CA GLY A 160 17.10 -6.44 36.27
C GLY A 160 15.83 -6.86 35.52
N GLU A 161 14.69 -6.94 36.21
CA GLU A 161 13.38 -7.25 35.63
C GLU A 161 12.85 -6.09 34.78
N ILE A 162 12.09 -6.41 33.75
CA ILE A 162 11.55 -5.46 32.77
C ILE A 162 10.02 -5.52 32.81
N SER A 163 9.40 -4.35 32.84
CA SER A 163 7.94 -4.19 32.76
C SER A 163 7.46 -4.50 31.34
N LYS A 164 6.36 -5.26 31.21
CA LYS A 164 5.77 -5.59 29.91
C LYS A 164 5.18 -4.37 29.19
N GLU A 165 4.98 -3.23 29.85
CA GLU A 165 4.55 -1.98 29.21
C GLU A 165 5.52 -1.51 28.09
N TYR A 166 6.81 -1.88 28.17
CA TYR A 166 7.81 -1.56 27.14
C TYR A 166 7.84 -2.55 25.98
N PHE A 167 7.00 -3.59 26.02
CA PHE A 167 7.00 -4.68 25.04
C PHE A 167 6.73 -4.18 23.62
N HIS A 168 5.73 -3.31 23.44
CA HIS A 168 5.36 -2.77 22.13
C HIS A 168 6.51 -1.99 21.49
N GLY A 169 7.19 -1.13 22.25
CA GLY A 169 8.34 -0.37 21.76
C GLY A 169 9.51 -1.27 21.37
N ALA A 170 9.82 -2.28 22.20
CA ALA A 170 10.88 -3.23 21.87
C ALA A 170 10.53 -4.08 20.64
N LEU A 171 9.27 -4.55 20.53
CA LEU A 171 8.79 -5.30 19.37
C LEU A 171 8.91 -4.48 18.09
N GLU A 172 8.61 -3.19 18.13
CA GLU A 172 8.68 -2.29 16.98
C GLU A 172 10.11 -2.17 16.42
N ILE A 173 11.12 -2.15 17.30
CA ILE A 173 12.53 -2.11 16.89
C ILE A 173 12.92 -3.39 16.15
N LEU A 174 12.50 -4.55 16.65
CA LEU A 174 12.76 -5.82 15.96
C LEU A 174 11.96 -5.95 14.65
N ALA A 175 10.69 -5.54 14.64
CA ALA A 175 9.83 -5.55 13.48
C ALA A 175 10.40 -4.68 12.35
N SER A 176 10.85 -3.47 12.68
CA SER A 176 11.51 -2.55 11.74
C SER A 176 12.81 -3.14 11.19
N SER A 177 13.60 -3.79 12.05
CA SER A 177 14.82 -4.48 11.64
C SER A 177 14.56 -5.69 10.72
N ALA A 178 13.38 -6.30 10.83
CA ALA A 178 12.89 -7.34 9.93
C ALA A 178 12.26 -6.78 8.64
N GLY A 179 12.21 -5.46 8.48
CA GLY A 179 11.64 -4.78 7.31
C GLY A 179 10.12 -4.70 7.30
N LEU A 180 9.45 -4.84 8.46
CA LEU A 180 8.01 -4.58 8.58
C LEU A 180 7.76 -3.06 8.64
N PRO A 181 6.63 -2.57 8.12
CA PRO A 181 6.30 -1.14 8.14
C PRO A 181 5.94 -0.69 9.56
N PRO A 182 6.08 0.59 9.93
CA PRO A 182 5.74 1.02 11.28
C PRO A 182 4.29 0.73 11.69
N PHE A 183 4.02 0.56 12.99
CA PHE A 183 2.64 0.41 13.48
C PHE A 183 1.76 1.61 13.08
N GLY A 184 0.52 1.35 12.66
CA GLY A 184 -0.43 2.38 12.20
C GLY A 184 -0.26 2.77 10.73
N THR A 185 0.69 2.17 10.00
CA THR A 185 0.90 2.47 8.58
C THR A 185 -0.06 1.68 7.69
N GLN A 186 -0.48 0.49 8.11
CA GLN A 186 -1.30 -0.40 7.28
C GLN A 186 -2.18 -1.32 8.12
N ASP A 187 -3.49 -1.15 8.03
CA ASP A 187 -4.49 -1.85 8.85
C ASP A 187 -4.36 -3.37 8.81
N LYS A 188 -4.09 -3.94 7.63
CA LYS A 188 -3.89 -5.39 7.48
C LYS A 188 -2.70 -5.90 8.27
N MET A 189 -1.59 -5.15 8.27
CA MET A 189 -0.39 -5.51 9.02
C MET A 189 -0.62 -5.35 10.53
N ASP A 190 -1.33 -4.29 10.92
CA ASP A 190 -1.63 -4.03 12.32
C ASP A 190 -2.61 -5.07 12.90
N ASN A 191 -3.55 -5.57 12.09
CA ASN A 191 -4.40 -6.69 12.46
C ASN A 191 -3.60 -7.99 12.72
N ILE A 192 -2.63 -8.31 11.86
CA ILE A 192 -1.72 -9.47 12.07
C ILE A 192 -0.93 -9.31 13.37
N ARG A 193 -0.43 -8.11 13.66
CA ARG A 193 0.29 -7.84 14.92
C ARG A 193 -0.62 -7.99 16.12
N ALA A 194 -1.83 -7.44 16.07
CA ALA A 194 -2.80 -7.54 17.14
C ALA A 194 -3.20 -9.00 17.39
N GLU A 195 -3.38 -9.80 16.34
CA GLU A 195 -3.64 -11.24 16.44
C GLU A 195 -2.48 -11.99 17.10
N ALA A 196 -1.24 -11.72 16.67
CA ALA A 196 -0.06 -12.32 17.27
C ALA A 196 0.06 -11.98 18.76
N LEU A 197 -0.20 -10.73 19.15
CA LEU A 197 -0.12 -10.27 20.55
C LEU A 197 -1.19 -10.90 21.45
N LYS A 198 -2.42 -11.11 20.94
CA LYS A 198 -3.50 -11.79 21.68
C LYS A 198 -3.10 -13.19 22.16
N THR A 199 -2.20 -13.86 21.46
CA THR A 199 -1.76 -15.22 21.78
C THR A 199 -0.92 -15.30 23.07
N PHE A 200 -0.33 -14.19 23.53
CA PHE A 200 0.69 -14.22 24.59
C PHE A 200 0.36 -13.45 25.87
N GLU A 201 -0.89 -12.99 26.04
CA GLU A 201 -1.36 -12.26 27.24
C GLU A 201 -0.29 -11.29 27.80
N VAL A 202 0.04 -10.28 27.01
CA VAL A 202 0.98 -9.24 27.44
C VAL A 202 0.28 -8.36 28.48
N ASN A 203 0.33 -8.76 29.76
CA ASN A 203 -0.12 -7.93 30.88
C ASN A 203 0.93 -6.88 31.19
N ASP A 204 0.64 -5.62 30.87
CA ASP A 204 1.58 -4.48 30.93
C ASP A 204 2.16 -4.23 32.33
N GLN A 205 1.49 -4.66 33.40
CA GLN A 205 1.95 -4.44 34.78
C GLN A 205 2.86 -5.56 35.31
N LYS A 206 3.04 -6.66 34.57
CA LYS A 206 3.87 -7.79 35.01
C LYS A 206 5.35 -7.48 34.74
N MET A 207 6.16 -7.43 35.79
CA MET A 207 7.61 -7.48 35.70
C MET A 207 8.07 -8.91 35.33
N VAL A 208 9.00 -9.03 34.40
CA VAL A 208 9.57 -10.31 33.95
C VAL A 208 11.08 -10.22 33.85
N SER A 209 11.77 -11.36 33.98
CA SER A 209 13.21 -11.40 33.74
C SER A 209 13.55 -10.96 32.30
N GLU A 210 14.76 -10.42 32.10
CA GLU A 210 15.26 -10.06 30.77
C GLU A 210 15.16 -11.23 29.77
N GLU A 211 15.49 -12.45 30.21
CA GLU A 211 15.39 -13.65 29.37
C GLU A 211 13.94 -14.03 29.01
N GLU A 212 13.00 -13.89 29.95
CA GLU A 212 11.56 -14.10 29.67
C GLU A 212 11.05 -13.04 28.69
N PHE A 213 11.47 -11.77 28.85
CA PHE A 213 11.11 -10.67 27.95
C PHE A 213 11.61 -10.93 26.52
N LYS A 214 12.90 -11.30 26.37
CA LYS A 214 13.51 -11.64 25.08
C LYS A 214 12.84 -12.85 24.41
N LYS A 215 12.52 -13.88 25.21
CA LYS A 215 11.79 -15.06 24.73
C LYS A 215 10.41 -14.67 24.21
N LEU A 216 9.69 -13.80 24.92
CA LEU A 216 8.36 -13.33 24.52
C LEU A 216 8.41 -12.55 23.20
N LEU A 217 9.37 -11.62 23.03
CA LEU A 217 9.59 -10.89 21.77
C LEU A 217 9.80 -11.85 20.59
N THR A 218 10.66 -12.85 20.81
CA THR A 218 10.97 -13.87 19.80
C THR A 218 9.75 -14.71 19.44
N GLN A 219 8.89 -15.04 20.41
CA GLN A 219 7.67 -15.83 20.20
C GLN A 219 6.61 -15.03 19.42
N VAL A 220 6.41 -13.76 19.75
CA VAL A 220 5.49 -12.89 19.00
C VAL A 220 5.96 -12.71 17.56
N LEU A 221 7.25 -12.44 17.34
CA LEU A 221 7.81 -12.35 15.98
C LEU A 221 7.63 -13.63 15.17
N LYS A 222 7.83 -14.80 15.78
CA LYS A 222 7.56 -16.09 15.13
C LYS A 222 6.10 -16.23 14.73
N THR A 223 5.19 -15.77 15.58
CA THR A 223 3.75 -15.82 15.29
C THR A 223 3.39 -14.89 14.15
N ILE A 224 3.90 -13.64 14.15
CA ILE A 224 3.74 -12.70 13.03
C ILE A 224 4.29 -13.32 11.72
N MET A 225 5.46 -13.94 11.78
CA MET A 225 6.06 -14.64 10.63
C MET A 225 5.12 -15.73 10.10
N GLN A 226 4.57 -16.59 10.96
CA GLN A 226 3.65 -17.66 10.55
C GLN A 226 2.36 -17.13 9.94
N LEU A 227 1.80 -16.06 10.51
CA LEU A 227 0.60 -15.40 9.98
C LEU A 227 0.86 -14.79 8.59
N LEU A 228 2.03 -14.18 8.38
CA LEU A 228 2.43 -13.64 7.08
C LEU A 228 2.79 -14.73 6.07
N GLU A 229 3.38 -15.85 6.49
CA GLU A 229 3.64 -17.00 5.62
C GLU A 229 2.31 -17.62 5.13
N ALA A 230 1.27 -17.62 5.98
CA ALA A 230 -0.06 -18.09 5.61
C ALA A 230 -0.83 -17.08 4.75
N ASN A 231 -0.71 -15.79 5.05
CA ASN A 231 -1.44 -14.70 4.38
C ASN A 231 -0.50 -13.50 4.11
N PRO A 232 0.27 -13.52 3.00
CA PRO A 232 1.16 -12.43 2.65
C PRO A 232 0.41 -11.12 2.39
N ILE A 233 1.00 -10.00 2.79
CA ILE A 233 0.44 -8.65 2.54
C ILE A 233 1.27 -7.97 1.45
N SER A 234 0.62 -7.58 0.36
CA SER A 234 1.24 -6.74 -0.68
C SER A 234 0.77 -5.30 -0.54
N VAL A 235 1.72 -4.36 -0.61
CA VAL A 235 1.47 -2.92 -0.62
C VAL A 235 2.13 -2.33 -1.84
N SER A 236 1.33 -1.68 -2.69
CA SER A 236 1.81 -1.02 -3.89
C SER A 236 1.74 0.50 -3.73
N VAL A 237 2.79 1.19 -4.15
CA VAL A 237 2.88 2.65 -4.23
C VAL A 237 3.11 3.02 -5.68
N ASN A 238 2.29 3.94 -6.18
CA ASN A 238 2.33 4.40 -7.56
C ASN A 238 2.46 5.91 -7.57
N SER A 239 3.43 6.44 -8.31
CA SER A 239 3.58 7.88 -8.51
C SER A 239 3.82 8.19 -9.99
N ILE A 240 3.31 9.34 -10.44
CA ILE A 240 3.58 9.79 -11.80
C ILE A 240 4.96 10.43 -11.87
N VAL A 241 5.73 10.02 -12.86
CA VAL A 241 7.03 10.62 -13.19
C VAL A 241 6.78 11.71 -14.23
N HIS A 242 6.86 12.96 -13.78
CA HIS A 242 6.92 14.10 -14.68
C HIS A 242 8.37 14.53 -14.88
N GLU A 243 8.74 14.75 -16.14
CA GLU A 243 9.81 15.72 -16.40
C GLU A 243 9.32 17.08 -15.88
N PRO A 244 10.12 17.83 -15.11
CA PRO A 244 9.79 19.20 -14.82
C PRO A 244 9.64 19.90 -16.17
N HIS A 245 8.42 20.33 -16.49
CA HIS A 245 8.21 21.20 -17.63
C HIS A 245 9.20 22.35 -17.49
N ALA A 246 10.17 22.44 -18.40
CA ALA A 246 10.97 23.64 -18.55
C ALA A 246 9.96 24.77 -18.76
N SER A 247 9.73 25.55 -17.71
CA SER A 247 8.98 26.79 -17.79
C SER A 247 9.57 27.54 -18.97
N SER A 248 8.78 27.70 -20.03
CA SER A 248 9.15 28.48 -21.19
C SER A 248 9.54 29.86 -20.69
N SER A 249 10.83 30.12 -20.55
CA SER A 249 11.37 31.45 -20.35
C SER A 249 11.01 32.24 -21.59
N THR A 250 9.95 33.03 -21.49
CA THR A 250 9.65 34.08 -22.46
C THR A 250 10.92 34.92 -22.62
N PRO A 251 11.49 35.03 -23.83
CA PRO A 251 12.62 35.91 -24.04
C PRO A 251 12.09 37.34 -23.95
N SER A 252 12.45 38.04 -22.88
CA SER A 252 12.39 39.49 -22.85
C SER A 252 13.24 40.00 -24.00
N SER A 253 12.57 40.50 -25.04
CA SER A 253 13.18 41.17 -26.19
C SER A 253 13.42 42.65 -25.84
N PRO A 254 14.30 43.34 -26.57
CA PRO A 254 15.33 44.26 -26.05
C PRO A 254 14.81 45.60 -25.54
#